data_AF-A0A961K0C4-F1
#
_entry.id   AF-A0A961K0C4-F1
#
_cell.length_a   1.000
_cell.length_b   1.000
_cell.length_c   1.000
_cell.angle_alpha   90.00
_cell.angle_beta   90.00
_cell.angle_gamma   90.00
#
_symmetry.space_group_name_H-M   'P 1'
#
loop_
_entity.id
_entity.type
_entity.pdbx_description
1 polymer ?
#
loop_
_entity_poly.entity_id
_entity_poly.type
_entity_poly.pdbx_seq_one_letter_code
_entity_poly.pdbx_strand_id
1 'polypeptide(L)'
;MSDDFQIVLNGRADRTDVQVLALREGGFVVAYAYRLPGLEETYDVRASVFDSGGNVLRSELRVNSSVSNDERAPRLAALEDGGFIVGWTASDPDKLEGRKKDGYLRLFDADGSA
;
A
#
# COMPACT_ATOMS: atom_id res chain seq x y z
N MET A 1 17.68 20.74 -12.07
CA MET A 1 17.22 20.23 -10.76
C MET A 1 16.64 18.86 -11.07
N SER A 2 16.91 17.84 -10.25
CA SER A 2 16.31 16.52 -10.48
C SER A 2 14.84 16.62 -10.09
N ASP A 3 13.94 16.50 -11.06
CA ASP A 3 12.49 16.54 -10.82
C ASP A 3 11.97 15.21 -10.24
N ASP A 4 12.86 14.21 -10.10
CA ASP A 4 12.55 12.91 -9.51
C ASP A 4 12.95 12.88 -8.03
N PHE A 5 12.00 12.49 -7.16
CA PHE A 5 12.23 12.17 -5.76
C PHE A 5 11.87 10.70 -5.49
N GLN A 6 12.78 9.96 -4.83
CA GLN A 6 12.53 8.57 -4.46
C GLN A 6 11.62 8.50 -3.23
N ILE A 7 10.52 7.77 -3.37
CA ILE A 7 9.45 7.73 -2.36
C ILE A 7 9.90 7.07 -1.03
N VAL A 8 10.84 6.11 -1.02
CA VAL A 8 11.47 5.53 0.21
C VAL A 8 12.85 4.88 -0.08
N LEU A 9 13.77 4.99 0.90
CA LEU A 9 15.21 4.63 0.92
C LEU A 9 15.51 3.12 1.15
N ASN A 10 16.58 2.65 0.49
CA ASN A 10 17.48 1.56 0.90
C ASN A 10 16.87 0.20 1.33
N GLY A 11 16.67 -0.74 0.40
CA GLY A 11 16.51 -2.15 0.79
C GLY A 11 16.04 -3.08 -0.32
N ARG A 12 16.62 -4.28 -0.35
CA ARG A 12 16.53 -5.41 -1.32
C ARG A 12 15.13 -5.91 -1.73
N ALA A 13 14.04 -5.30 -1.29
CA ALA A 13 12.69 -5.80 -1.53
C ALA A 13 12.05 -5.12 -2.73
N ASP A 14 11.51 -5.93 -3.64
CA ASP A 14 10.76 -5.47 -4.80
C ASP A 14 9.49 -4.74 -4.35
N ARG A 15 9.27 -3.55 -4.90
CA ARG A 15 8.05 -2.76 -4.73
C ARG A 15 7.39 -2.60 -6.09
N THR A 16 6.20 -3.17 -6.25
CA THR A 16 5.47 -3.18 -7.52
C THR A 16 4.08 -2.58 -7.36
N ASP A 17 3.36 -2.41 -8.46
CA ASP A 17 1.97 -1.92 -8.47
C ASP A 17 1.76 -0.61 -7.71
N VAL A 18 2.73 0.31 -7.84
CA VAL A 18 2.68 1.61 -7.15
C VAL A 18 1.45 2.38 -7.59
N GLN A 19 0.69 2.90 -6.64
CA GLN A 19 -0.39 3.85 -6.82
C GLN A 19 -0.14 5.09 -5.97
N VAL A 20 -0.54 6.25 -6.48
CA VAL A 20 -0.48 7.52 -5.76
C VAL A 20 -1.87 8.14 -5.72
N LEU A 21 -2.26 8.68 -4.56
CA LEU A 21 -3.52 9.38 -4.34
C LEU A 21 -3.24 10.73 -3.70
N ALA A 22 -3.68 11.82 -4.34
CA ALA A 22 -3.75 13.12 -3.69
C ALA A 22 -4.90 13.15 -2.67
N LEU A 23 -4.63 13.66 -1.47
CA LEU A 23 -5.64 13.81 -0.42
C LEU A 23 -6.35 15.17 -0.52
N ARG A 24 -7.61 15.23 -0.06
CA ARG A 24 -8.45 16.43 -0.18
C ARG A 24 -7.90 17.64 0.58
N GLU A 25 -7.31 17.42 1.74
CA GLU A 25 -6.74 18.47 2.58
C GLU A 25 -5.26 18.76 2.26
N GLY A 26 -4.77 18.22 1.13
CA GLY A 26 -3.38 18.30 0.72
C GLY A 26 -2.57 17.08 1.17
N GLY A 27 -1.37 16.96 0.60
CA GLY A 27 -0.55 15.76 0.76
C GLY A 27 -0.99 14.62 -0.14
N PHE A 28 -0.36 13.46 0.03
CA PHE A 28 -0.61 12.30 -0.82
C PHE A 28 -0.26 10.98 -0.12
N VAL A 29 -0.91 9.92 -0.58
CA VAL A 29 -0.64 8.55 -0.17
C VAL A 29 -0.01 7.81 -1.33
N VAL A 30 1.04 7.03 -1.04
CA VAL A 30 1.62 6.07 -1.98
C VAL A 30 1.38 4.67 -1.45
N ALA A 31 0.68 3.83 -2.22
CA ALA A 31 0.51 2.42 -1.90
C ALA A 31 1.23 1.54 -2.92
N TYR A 32 1.76 0.41 -2.47
CA TYR A 32 2.50 -0.51 -3.32
C TYR A 32 2.43 -1.94 -2.77
N ALA A 33 2.57 -2.92 -3.67
CA ALA A 33 2.84 -4.29 -3.29
C ALA A 33 4.31 -4.40 -2.87
N TYR A 34 4.58 -5.03 -1.74
CA TYR A 34 5.89 -5.18 -1.14
C TYR A 34 6.22 -6.66 -1.02
N ARG A 35 7.23 -7.12 -1.75
CA ARG A 35 7.67 -8.52 -1.68
C ARG A 35 8.35 -8.79 -0.33
N LEU A 36 7.79 -9.71 0.44
CA LEU A 36 8.34 -10.10 1.73
C LEU A 36 9.70 -10.81 1.56
N PRO A 37 10.79 -10.30 2.16
CA PRO A 37 12.08 -10.97 2.09
C PRO A 37 12.04 -12.35 2.76
N GLY A 38 12.62 -13.36 2.12
CA GLY A 38 12.73 -14.71 2.66
C GLY A 38 11.49 -15.60 2.47
N LEU A 39 10.43 -15.09 1.82
CA LEU A 39 9.27 -15.88 1.42
C LEU A 39 9.15 -15.93 -0.11
N GLU A 40 8.70 -17.07 -0.63
CA GLU A 40 8.49 -17.25 -2.06
C GLU A 40 7.18 -16.57 -2.48
N GLU A 41 7.26 -15.66 -3.46
CA GLU A 41 6.10 -14.97 -4.08
C GLU A 41 5.04 -14.42 -3.12
N THR A 42 5.42 -14.06 -1.90
CA THR A 42 4.51 -13.50 -0.89
C THR A 42 4.66 -11.98 -0.83
N TYR A 43 3.54 -11.26 -0.94
CA TYR A 43 3.50 -9.82 -0.97
C TYR A 43 2.60 -9.27 0.13
N ASP A 44 3.00 -8.14 0.70
CA ASP A 44 2.14 -7.26 1.48
C ASP A 44 1.63 -6.12 0.61
N VAL A 45 0.55 -5.49 1.01
CA VAL A 45 0.25 -4.12 0.59
C VAL A 45 0.74 -3.16 1.66
N ARG A 46 1.61 -2.24 1.26
CA ARG A 46 2.11 -1.17 2.12
C ARG A 46 1.72 0.19 1.59
N ALA A 47 1.66 1.17 2.50
CA ALA A 47 1.41 2.56 2.17
C ALA A 47 2.36 3.51 2.92
N SER A 48 2.67 4.66 2.32
CA SER A 48 3.31 5.79 2.98
C SER A 48 2.45 7.03 2.75
N VAL A 49 2.31 7.85 3.78
CA VAL A 49 1.49 9.07 3.81
C VAL A 49 2.41 10.27 3.93
N PHE A 50 2.18 11.27 3.10
CA PHE A 50 2.97 12.48 3.02
C PHE A 50 2.08 13.72 3.20
N ASP A 51 2.62 14.76 3.82
CA ASP A 51 1.98 16.07 3.88
C ASP A 51 2.09 16.82 2.54
N SER A 52 1.49 18.00 2.46
CA SER A 52 1.48 18.84 1.25
C SER A 52 2.87 19.39 0.86
N GLY A 53 3.81 19.41 1.79
CA GLY A 53 5.22 19.75 1.56
C GLY A 53 6.08 18.57 1.12
N GLY A 54 5.50 17.36 1.07
CA GLY A 54 6.22 16.12 0.77
C GLY A 54 6.98 15.53 1.95
N ASN A 55 6.74 16.01 3.18
CA ASN A 55 7.31 15.37 4.37
C ASN A 55 6.53 14.10 4.69
N VAL A 56 7.24 13.07 5.14
CA VAL A 56 6.64 11.79 5.54
C VAL A 56 5.86 11.98 6.84
N LEU A 57 4.54 11.77 6.81
CA LEU A 57 3.71 11.66 8.01
C LEU A 57 3.75 10.23 8.56
N ARG A 58 3.71 9.24 7.66
CA ARG A 58 3.79 7.81 8.01
C ARG A 58 4.50 7.05 6.90
N SER A 59 5.42 6.17 7.26
CA SER A 59 6.17 5.36 6.29
C SER A 59 5.88 3.88 6.46
N GLU A 60 5.80 3.17 5.34
CA GLU A 60 5.71 1.70 5.27
C GLU A 60 4.61 1.08 6.15
N LEU A 61 3.48 1.77 6.28
CA LEU A 61 2.27 1.26 6.92
C LEU A 61 1.84 -0.03 6.21
N ARG A 62 1.78 -1.13 6.94
CA ARG A 62 1.18 -2.37 6.45
C ARG A 62 -0.34 -2.24 6.40
N VAL A 63 -0.91 -2.37 5.21
CA VAL A 63 -2.35 -2.24 4.96
C VAL A 63 -3.08 -3.53 5.28
N ASN A 64 -2.59 -4.65 4.73
CA ASN A 64 -3.14 -5.99 4.97
C ASN A 64 -2.91 -6.45 6.42
N SER A 65 -3.89 -7.15 7.01
CA SER A 65 -3.77 -7.73 8.35
C SER A 65 -3.17 -9.14 8.34
N SER A 66 -3.33 -9.89 7.24
CA SER A 66 -2.77 -11.25 7.08
C SER A 66 -1.43 -11.21 6.36
N VAL A 67 -0.44 -11.95 6.87
CA VAL A 67 0.91 -12.15 6.29
C VAL A 67 0.99 -13.33 5.34
N SER A 68 0.01 -14.23 5.35
CA SER A 68 0.12 -15.55 4.70
C SER A 68 -0.35 -15.57 3.24
N ASN A 69 -0.87 -14.46 2.73
CA ASN A 69 -1.42 -14.37 1.38
C ASN A 69 -0.51 -13.57 0.45
N ASP A 70 -0.67 -13.79 -0.85
CA ASP A 70 -0.12 -12.93 -1.88
C ASP A 70 -1.05 -11.71 -2.07
N GLU A 71 -0.72 -10.61 -1.39
CA GLU A 71 -1.49 -9.35 -1.40
C GLU A 71 -0.93 -8.39 -2.45
N ARG A 72 -1.72 -8.08 -3.49
CA ARG A 72 -1.27 -7.28 -4.65
C ARG A 72 -2.29 -6.28 -5.17
N ALA A 73 -1.85 -5.50 -6.17
CA ALA A 73 -2.65 -4.57 -6.95
C ALA A 73 -3.47 -3.60 -6.07
N PRO A 74 -2.80 -2.83 -5.19
CA PRO A 74 -3.51 -1.85 -4.39
C PRO A 74 -4.23 -0.82 -5.27
N ARG A 75 -5.34 -0.31 -4.77
CA ARG A 75 -6.11 0.80 -5.33
C ARG A 75 -6.49 1.75 -4.21
N LEU A 76 -6.46 3.05 -4.49
CA LEU A 76 -6.66 4.11 -3.51
C LEU A 76 -7.85 4.98 -3.91
N ALA A 77 -8.64 5.42 -2.93
CA ALA A 77 -9.60 6.50 -3.09
C ALA A 77 -9.62 7.40 -1.85
N ALA A 78 -9.77 8.71 -2.06
CA ALA A 78 -9.94 9.68 -0.99
C ALA A 78 -11.39 9.69 -0.53
N LEU A 79 -11.59 9.74 0.79
CA LEU A 79 -12.90 9.83 1.42
C LEU A 79 -13.29 11.30 1.64
N GLU A 80 -14.59 11.55 1.83
CA GLU A 80 -15.09 12.92 2.03
C GLU A 80 -14.71 13.51 3.39
N ASP A 81 -14.47 12.66 4.40
CA ASP A 81 -14.02 13.02 5.74
C ASP A 81 -12.51 13.34 5.83
N GLY A 82 -11.80 13.33 4.70
CA GLY A 82 -10.36 13.58 4.63
C GLY A 82 -9.51 12.32 4.73
N GLY A 83 -10.10 11.17 5.08
CA GLY A 83 -9.42 9.88 5.10
C GLY A 83 -9.18 9.28 3.72
N PHE A 84 -8.71 8.04 3.70
CA PHE A 84 -8.54 7.26 2.47
C PHE A 84 -8.90 5.80 2.66
N ILE A 85 -9.28 5.16 1.56
CA ILE A 85 -9.52 3.71 1.50
C ILE A 85 -8.48 3.06 0.60
N VAL A 86 -7.95 1.93 1.05
CA VAL A 86 -7.06 1.06 0.27
C VAL A 86 -7.80 -0.23 -0.04
N GLY A 87 -7.96 -0.56 -1.31
CA GLY A 87 -8.44 -1.86 -1.77
C GLY A 87 -7.33 -2.69 -2.38
N TRP A 88 -7.37 -4.00 -2.21
CA TRP A 88 -6.36 -4.90 -2.77
C TRP A 88 -6.93 -6.31 -3.01
N THR A 89 -6.18 -7.13 -3.75
CA THR A 89 -6.53 -8.54 -3.97
C THR A 89 -5.59 -9.45 -3.20
N ALA A 90 -6.15 -10.42 -2.47
CA ALA A 90 -5.39 -11.49 -1.83
C ALA A 90 -5.58 -12.79 -2.60
N SER A 91 -4.50 -13.57 -2.76
CA SER A 91 -4.61 -14.99 -3.05
C SER A 91 -3.90 -15.82 -2.00
N ASP A 92 -4.57 -16.85 -1.52
CA ASP A 92 -4.01 -17.81 -0.56
C ASP A 92 -3.16 -18.85 -1.31
N PRO A 93 -1.84 -18.93 -1.07
CA PRO A 93 -0.96 -19.86 -1.77
C PRO A 93 -1.22 -21.33 -1.43
N ASP A 94 -1.82 -21.62 -0.26
CA ASP A 94 -2.08 -22.99 0.21
C ASP A 94 -3.40 -23.57 -0.34
N LYS A 95 -4.25 -22.74 -0.95
CA LYS A 95 -5.47 -23.18 -1.61
C LYS A 95 -5.17 -23.72 -3.01
N LEU A 96 -4.88 -25.01 -3.06
CA LEU A 96 -4.54 -25.79 -4.25
C LEU A 96 -5.65 -25.87 -5.33
N GLU A 97 -6.90 -25.49 -5.03
CA GLU A 97 -7.96 -25.42 -6.04
C GLU A 97 -8.11 -23.99 -6.60
N GLY A 98 -7.49 -23.77 -7.76
CA GLY A 98 -7.81 -22.67 -8.67
C GLY A 98 -7.72 -21.28 -8.04
N ARG A 99 -6.55 -20.90 -7.51
CA ARG A 99 -6.13 -19.54 -7.04
C ARG A 99 -7.26 -18.51 -7.01
N LYS A 100 -8.21 -18.67 -6.10
CA LYS A 100 -9.28 -17.69 -5.91
C LYS A 100 -8.66 -16.43 -5.34
N LYS A 101 -8.96 -15.30 -5.96
CA LYS A 101 -8.59 -13.98 -5.45
C LYS A 101 -9.80 -13.39 -4.74
N ASP A 102 -9.60 -13.01 -3.49
CA ASP A 102 -10.59 -12.27 -2.71
C ASP A 102 -10.22 -10.79 -2.70
N GLY A 103 -11.25 -9.93 -2.72
CA GLY A 103 -11.08 -8.48 -2.65
C GLY A 103 -11.21 -8.00 -1.21
N TYR A 104 -10.29 -7.14 -0.79
CA TYR A 104 -10.25 -6.57 0.56
C TYR A 104 -10.18 -5.06 0.50
N LEU A 105 -10.64 -4.43 1.58
CA LEU A 105 -10.65 -2.99 1.76
C LEU A 105 -10.25 -2.66 3.20
N ARG A 106 -9.54 -1.55 3.38
CA ARG A 106 -9.26 -0.98 4.69
C ARG A 106 -9.33 0.54 4.61
N LEU A 107 -10.05 1.12 5.57
CA LEU A 107 -10.19 2.56 5.73
C LEU A 107 -9.10 3.07 6.67
N PHE A 108 -8.68 4.30 6.43
CA PHE A 108 -7.70 5.00 7.23
C PHE A 108 -8.08 6.47 7.36
N ASP A 109 -7.74 7.06 8.50
CA ASP A 109 -7.72 8.50 8.67
C ASP A 109 -6.62 9.14 7.80
N ALA A 110 -6.66 10.46 7.64
CA ALA A 110 -5.72 11.20 6.79
C ALA A 110 -4.24 10.97 7.17
N ASP A 111 -3.95 10.63 8.44
CA ASP A 111 -2.60 10.36 8.95
C ASP A 111 -2.17 8.88 8.80
N GLY A 112 -3.03 8.04 8.23
CA GLY A 112 -2.82 6.61 8.05
C GLY A 112 -3.06 5.77 9.31
N SER A 113 -3.72 6.30 10.34
CA SER A 113 -4.30 5.49 11.42
C SER A 113 -5.60 4.82 10.95
N ALA A 114 -6.04 3.75 11.63
CA ALA A 114 -7.15 2.87 11.21
C ALA A 114 -8.14 2.63 12.36
#